data_AF-A0A4W2ECJ6-F1
#
_entry.id   AF-A0A4W2ECJ6-F1
#
_cell.length_a   1.000
_cell.length_b   1.000
_cell.length_c   1.000
_cell.angle_alpha   90.00
_cell.angle_beta   90.00
_cell.angle_gamma   90.00
#
_symmetry.space_group_name_H-M   'P 1'
#
loop_
_entity.id
_entity.type
_entity.pdbx_description
1 polymer ?
#
loop_
_entity_poly.entity_id
_entity_poly.type
_entity_poly.pdbx_seq_one_letter_code
_entity_poly.pdbx_strand_id
1 'polypeptide(L)'
;MGVQVETISPGDGRTFPKRGQTCVVHYTGMLEDGKKFDSSRDRNKPFKFVLGKQEVIRGWEEGVAQAAVSGPSPGQVVAPVSGNSLGALRAEIKPGVREIHLCKDERGKTGLRLQAIDKGIFVQLVQANTPASLVGLRFGDQILQIDGRDCAGWSTDKAHQVVKKASAEKIVIIVRDRPFQRTITMHKDSTGHVGFVIKKGKIISLVKGSSAARNGLLTNHYVCEVNGQNVIGLKDKEVTEILATAGNVITLTIIPTVIYEHMVKKLSPTLLHHTMDHSIPDV
;
A
#
# COMPACT_ATOMS: atom_id res chain seq x y z
N MET A 1 -16.71 -6.19 -2.26
CA MET A 1 -16.86 -5.92 -0.81
C MET A 1 -18.13 -5.12 -0.63
N GLY A 2 -19.03 -5.58 0.25
CA GLY A 2 -20.24 -4.84 0.60
C GLY A 2 -20.01 -3.92 1.79
N VAL A 3 -20.87 -2.93 1.93
CA VAL A 3 -20.96 -2.05 3.10
C VAL A 3 -21.59 -2.83 4.25
N GLN A 4 -21.02 -2.73 5.45
CA GLN A 4 -21.72 -3.16 6.67
C GLN A 4 -22.60 -2.01 7.13
N VAL A 5 -23.91 -2.25 7.15
CA VAL A 5 -24.91 -1.27 7.59
C VAL A 5 -25.45 -1.74 8.93
N GLU A 6 -25.18 -0.98 9.98
CA GLU A 6 -25.80 -1.18 11.29
C GLU A 6 -26.92 -0.15 11.46
N THR A 7 -28.14 -0.63 11.71
CA THR A 7 -29.29 0.25 11.94
C THR A 7 -29.39 0.59 13.42
N ILE A 8 -28.92 1.79 13.79
CA ILE A 8 -28.98 2.29 15.18
C ILE A 8 -30.40 2.67 15.58
N SER A 9 -31.18 3.19 14.64
CA SER A 9 -32.59 3.53 14.84
C SER A 9 -33.40 3.09 13.63
N PRO A 10 -34.46 2.29 13.81
CA PRO A 10 -35.29 1.85 12.69
C PRO A 10 -36.00 3.03 12.04
N GLY A 11 -35.90 3.13 10.71
CA GLY A 11 -36.74 4.02 9.91
C GLY A 11 -38.18 3.50 9.80
N ASP A 12 -38.95 4.02 8.84
CA ASP A 12 -40.33 3.58 8.63
C ASP A 12 -40.46 2.12 8.12
N GLY A 13 -39.35 1.46 7.78
CA GLY A 13 -39.27 0.10 7.27
C GLY A 13 -39.96 -0.11 5.92
N ARG A 14 -40.40 0.96 5.25
CA ARG A 14 -41.24 0.91 4.05
C ARG A 14 -40.67 1.74 2.91
N THR A 15 -40.08 2.88 3.22
CA THR A 15 -39.58 3.83 2.24
C THR A 15 -38.07 3.71 2.12
N PHE A 16 -37.60 3.24 0.97
CA PHE A 16 -36.18 3.14 0.66
C PHE A 16 -35.84 4.06 -0.52
N PRO A 17 -34.72 4.78 -0.47
CA PRO A 17 -34.27 5.60 -1.58
C PRO A 17 -34.05 4.80 -2.87
N LYS A 18 -34.61 5.28 -3.98
CA LYS A 18 -34.45 4.68 -5.32
C LYS A 18 -33.44 5.46 -6.16
N ARG A 19 -32.78 4.78 -7.09
CA ARG A 19 -31.86 5.43 -8.06
C ARG A 19 -32.56 6.60 -8.76
N GLY A 20 -31.84 7.71 -8.88
CA GLY A 20 -32.34 8.96 -9.45
C GLY A 20 -33.00 9.91 -8.44
N GLN A 21 -33.29 9.46 -7.21
CA GLN A 21 -33.85 10.34 -6.17
C GLN A 21 -32.77 11.17 -5.49
N THR A 22 -33.13 12.38 -5.08
CA THR A 22 -32.26 13.23 -4.26
C THR A 22 -32.37 12.79 -2.80
N CYS A 23 -31.26 12.35 -2.22
CA CYS A 23 -31.13 12.04 -0.80
C CYS A 23 -30.65 13.27 -0.04
N VAL A 24 -31.25 13.55 1.11
CA VAL A 24 -30.85 14.63 2.02
C VAL A 24 -30.51 14.00 3.36
N VAL A 25 -29.25 14.07 3.77
CA VAL A 25 -28.75 13.30 4.92
C VAL A 25 -27.87 14.15 5.83
N HIS A 26 -27.93 13.84 7.13
CA HIS A 26 -26.90 14.21 8.07
C HIS A 26 -25.94 13.03 8.25
N TYR A 27 -24.65 13.30 8.10
CA TYR A 27 -23.57 12.35 8.36
C TYR A 27 -22.55 12.92 9.34
N THR A 28 -21.84 12.00 9.99
CA THR A 28 -20.60 12.22 10.72
C THR A 28 -19.61 11.16 10.25
N GLY A 29 -18.53 11.57 9.61
CA GLY A 29 -17.42 10.74 9.18
C GLY A 29 -16.39 10.60 10.30
N MET A 30 -16.09 9.36 10.68
CA MET A 30 -15.10 9.00 11.68
C MET A 30 -14.07 8.05 11.08
N LEU A 31 -12.82 8.14 11.55
CA LEU A 31 -11.77 7.17 11.30
C LEU A 31 -11.96 5.94 12.22
N GLU A 32 -11.24 4.86 11.96
CA GLU A 32 -11.32 3.62 12.76
C GLU A 32 -10.90 3.79 14.22
N ASP A 33 -10.05 4.79 14.50
CA ASP A 33 -9.66 5.21 15.85
C ASP A 33 -10.73 6.05 16.56
N GLY A 34 -11.91 6.23 15.94
CA GLY A 34 -13.01 7.05 16.44
C GLY A 34 -12.86 8.55 16.19
N LYS A 35 -11.75 9.01 15.58
CA LYS A 35 -11.53 10.43 15.31
C LYS A 35 -12.45 10.92 14.21
N LYS A 36 -13.30 11.90 14.54
CA LYS A 36 -14.15 12.61 13.58
C LYS A 36 -13.29 13.39 12.59
N PHE A 37 -13.44 13.13 11.29
CA PHE A 37 -12.78 13.89 10.22
C PHE A 37 -13.71 14.89 9.53
N ASP A 38 -15.02 14.64 9.53
CA ASP A 38 -16.00 15.56 8.95
C ASP A 38 -17.41 15.31 9.53
N SER A 39 -18.24 16.34 9.64
CA SER A 39 -19.67 16.17 9.96
C SER A 39 -20.51 17.29 9.36
N SER A 40 -21.61 16.89 8.71
CA SER A 40 -22.65 17.81 8.26
C SER A 40 -23.36 18.54 9.41
N ARG A 41 -23.35 17.95 10.63
CA ARG A 41 -23.99 18.53 11.81
C ARG A 41 -23.17 19.70 12.35
N ASP A 42 -21.84 19.64 12.26
CA ASP A 42 -20.95 20.75 12.62
C ASP A 42 -21.22 22.00 11.76
N ARG A 43 -21.74 21.80 10.55
CA ARG A 43 -22.11 22.88 9.61
C ARG A 43 -23.58 23.30 9.68
N ASN A 44 -24.40 22.67 10.52
CA ASN A 44 -25.85 22.87 10.58
C ASN A 44 -26.56 22.83 9.21
N LYS A 45 -25.99 22.09 8.24
CA LYS A 45 -26.52 22.01 6.88
C LYS A 45 -26.49 20.56 6.40
N PRO A 46 -27.64 19.97 6.07
CA PRO A 46 -27.66 18.60 5.56
C PRO A 46 -27.00 18.53 4.18
N PHE A 47 -26.40 17.38 3.90
CA PHE A 47 -25.77 17.13 2.61
C PHE A 47 -26.80 16.54 1.65
N LYS A 48 -26.75 16.98 0.38
CA LYS A 48 -27.68 16.55 -0.66
C LYS A 48 -26.90 15.91 -1.81
N PHE A 49 -27.36 14.77 -2.29
CA PHE A 49 -26.81 14.10 -3.46
C PHE A 49 -27.90 13.28 -4.17
N VAL A 50 -27.68 12.95 -5.43
CA VAL A 50 -28.58 12.11 -6.22
C VAL A 50 -28.09 10.66 -6.22
N LEU A 51 -28.94 9.73 -5.77
CA LEU A 51 -28.57 8.33 -5.64
C LEU A 51 -28.34 7.69 -7.02
N GLY A 52 -27.17 7.08 -7.22
CA GLY A 52 -26.79 6.41 -8.47
C GLY A 52 -26.14 7.33 -9.50
N LYS A 53 -25.85 8.59 -9.15
CA LYS A 53 -25.04 9.51 -9.96
C LYS A 53 -23.55 9.50 -9.59
N GLN A 54 -23.14 8.70 -8.61
CA GLN A 54 -21.74 8.62 -8.15
C GLN A 54 -21.19 9.97 -7.68
N GLU A 55 -22.08 10.83 -7.15
CA GLU A 55 -21.71 12.12 -6.54
C GLU A 55 -21.03 11.93 -5.16
N VAL A 56 -21.11 10.71 -4.62
CA VAL A 56 -20.58 10.32 -3.32
C VAL A 56 -19.79 9.02 -3.41
N ILE A 57 -19.00 8.74 -2.37
CA ILE A 57 -18.28 7.47 -2.24
C ILE A 57 -19.26 6.28 -2.35
N ARG A 58 -18.85 5.24 -3.07
CA ARG A 58 -19.73 4.10 -3.40
C ARG A 58 -20.35 3.42 -2.19
N GLY A 59 -19.59 3.28 -1.10
CA GLY A 59 -20.12 2.70 0.13
C GLY A 59 -21.22 3.55 0.76
N TRP A 60 -21.23 4.85 0.49
CA TRP A 60 -22.30 5.72 0.95
C TRP A 60 -23.55 5.58 0.07
N GLU A 61 -23.42 5.40 -1.25
CA GLU A 61 -24.57 5.05 -2.10
C GLU A 61 -25.19 3.70 -1.70
N GLU A 62 -24.35 2.68 -1.51
CA GLU A 62 -24.81 1.32 -1.15
C GLU A 62 -25.45 1.29 0.25
N GLY A 63 -24.89 2.02 1.22
CA GLY A 63 -25.43 2.09 2.57
C GLY A 63 -26.70 2.93 2.69
N VAL A 64 -26.78 4.07 1.98
CA VAL A 64 -27.99 4.91 2.00
C VAL A 64 -29.16 4.25 1.27
N ALA A 65 -28.90 3.47 0.20
CA ALA A 65 -29.94 2.70 -0.47
C ALA A 65 -30.57 1.62 0.44
N GLN A 66 -29.85 1.15 1.46
CA GLN A 66 -30.31 0.14 2.42
C GLN A 66 -30.93 0.75 3.69
N ALA A 67 -30.78 2.05 3.90
CA ALA A 67 -31.37 2.75 5.03
C ALA A 67 -32.82 3.13 4.71
N ALA A 68 -33.77 2.59 5.46
CA ALA A 68 -35.15 3.07 5.42
C ALA A 68 -35.20 4.54 5.84
N VAL A 69 -36.03 5.34 5.18
CA VAL A 69 -36.23 6.74 5.54
C VAL A 69 -36.76 6.78 6.98
N SER A 70 -35.92 7.25 7.90
CA SER A 70 -36.37 7.64 9.23
C SER A 70 -36.89 9.07 9.17
N GLY A 71 -37.86 9.39 10.03
CA GLY A 71 -38.04 10.77 10.50
C GLY A 71 -36.75 11.32 11.13
N PRO A 72 -36.74 12.49 11.78
CA PRO A 72 -35.54 13.29 12.10
C PRO A 72 -34.47 12.68 13.05
N SER A 73 -34.40 11.36 13.21
CA SER A 73 -33.46 10.60 14.05
C SER A 73 -32.38 9.89 13.21
N PRO A 74 -31.12 9.80 13.69
CA PRO A 74 -29.96 9.46 12.86
C PRO A 74 -29.79 7.96 12.60
N GLY A 75 -29.79 7.55 11.33
CA GLY A 75 -29.13 6.32 10.90
C GLY A 75 -27.66 6.60 10.61
N GLN A 76 -26.74 5.91 11.29
CA GLN A 76 -25.31 6.00 11.03
C GLN A 76 -24.93 4.99 9.95
N VAL A 77 -24.44 5.47 8.81
CA VAL A 77 -23.89 4.62 7.74
C VAL A 77 -22.38 4.72 7.78
N VAL A 78 -21.68 3.62 8.07
CA VAL A 78 -20.21 3.53 8.02
C VAL A 78 -19.80 2.95 6.67
N ALA A 79 -19.24 3.80 5.81
CA ALA A 79 -18.65 3.38 4.54
C ALA A 79 -17.12 3.34 4.70
N PRO A 80 -16.47 2.17 4.80
CA PRO A 80 -15.01 2.11 4.86
C PRO A 80 -14.45 2.42 3.46
N VAL A 81 -13.84 3.60 3.29
CA VAL A 81 -13.41 4.06 1.96
C VAL A 81 -12.08 3.45 1.51
N SER A 82 -11.29 2.84 2.41
CA SER A 82 -10.00 2.24 2.01
C SER A 82 -9.37 1.29 3.04
N GLY A 83 -9.82 1.30 4.30
CA GLY A 83 -9.22 0.53 5.41
C GLY A 83 -9.19 -0.98 5.19
N ASN A 84 -10.24 -1.56 4.59
CA ASN A 84 -10.32 -3.01 4.33
C ASN A 84 -9.70 -3.46 3.00
N SER A 85 -9.04 -2.57 2.25
CA SER A 85 -8.37 -3.01 1.02
C SER A 85 -7.12 -3.81 1.38
N LEU A 86 -7.11 -5.11 1.04
CA LEU A 86 -5.94 -5.98 1.25
C LEU A 86 -4.67 -5.37 0.66
N GLY A 87 -4.77 -4.67 -0.47
CA GLY A 87 -3.66 -3.93 -1.06
C GLY A 87 -3.12 -2.79 -0.19
N ALA A 88 -3.98 -2.03 0.49
CA ALA A 88 -3.53 -0.98 1.41
C ALA A 88 -2.93 -1.56 2.69
N LEU A 89 -3.52 -2.64 3.24
CA LEU A 89 -2.97 -3.32 4.41
C LEU A 89 -1.58 -3.90 4.12
N ARG A 90 -1.39 -4.57 2.96
CA ARG A 90 -0.07 -5.12 2.55
C ARG A 90 0.98 -4.06 2.25
N ALA A 91 0.55 -2.91 1.76
CA ALA A 91 1.41 -1.80 1.36
C ALA A 91 1.58 -0.75 2.47
N GLU A 92 1.03 -0.99 3.66
CA GLU A 92 1.23 -0.12 4.81
C GLU A 92 2.72 -0.06 5.15
N ILE A 93 3.26 1.15 5.20
CA ILE A 93 4.63 1.40 5.67
C ILE A 93 4.47 2.01 7.06
N LYS A 94 4.69 1.19 8.10
CA LYS A 94 4.65 1.67 9.47
C LYS A 94 5.89 2.52 9.72
N PRO A 95 5.76 3.74 10.27
CA PRO A 95 6.91 4.60 10.54
C PRO A 95 7.83 4.07 11.66
N GLY A 96 7.44 2.97 12.30
CA GLY A 96 8.16 2.35 13.42
C GLY A 96 9.36 1.52 13.00
N VAL A 97 10.17 1.21 14.01
CA VAL A 97 11.27 0.25 13.92
C VAL A 97 10.75 -1.09 14.42
N ARG A 98 11.13 -2.18 13.74
CA ARG A 98 10.80 -3.55 14.15
C ARG A 98 12.05 -4.40 14.33
N GLU A 99 12.00 -5.29 15.31
CA GLU A 99 12.99 -6.34 15.48
C GLU A 99 12.55 -7.58 14.70
N ILE A 100 13.48 -8.18 13.96
CA ILE A 100 13.27 -9.47 13.28
C ILE A 100 14.34 -10.46 13.72
N HIS A 101 13.97 -11.73 13.78
CA HIS A 101 14.90 -12.84 14.04
C HIS A 101 15.04 -13.64 12.75
N LEU A 102 16.25 -13.63 12.21
CA LEU A 102 16.59 -14.28 10.95
C LEU A 102 17.47 -15.50 11.22
N CYS A 103 17.24 -16.61 10.53
CA CYS A 103 18.12 -17.77 10.51
C CYS A 103 18.80 -17.92 9.15
N LYS A 104 19.81 -18.77 9.06
CA LYS A 104 20.43 -19.18 7.80
C LYS A 104 19.81 -20.49 7.32
N ASP A 105 19.75 -20.65 6.00
CA ASP A 105 19.39 -21.92 5.36
C ASP A 105 20.47 -22.99 5.56
N GLU A 106 20.21 -24.20 5.07
CA GLU A 106 21.14 -25.34 5.11
C GLU A 106 22.49 -25.04 4.42
N ARG A 107 22.54 -24.03 3.54
CA ARG A 107 23.73 -23.58 2.82
C ARG A 107 24.44 -22.43 3.54
N GLY A 108 24.00 -22.06 4.74
CA GLY A 108 24.54 -20.95 5.51
C GLY A 108 24.26 -19.57 4.90
N LYS A 109 23.16 -19.42 4.15
CA LYS A 109 22.75 -18.18 3.49
C LYS A 109 21.41 -17.71 4.04
N THR A 110 21.21 -16.39 4.04
CA THR A 110 19.95 -15.77 4.43
C THR A 110 19.05 -15.44 3.25
N GLY A 111 19.61 -15.40 2.03
CA GLY A 111 18.93 -14.86 0.84
C GLY A 111 18.85 -13.32 0.81
N LEU A 112 19.61 -12.64 1.66
CA LEU A 112 19.65 -11.18 1.74
C LEU A 112 20.86 -10.59 1.02
N ARG A 113 20.66 -9.53 0.25
CA ARG A 113 21.73 -8.66 -0.25
C ARG A 113 21.53 -7.24 0.25
N LEU A 114 22.61 -6.64 0.73
CA LEU A 114 22.61 -5.32 1.34
C LEU A 114 23.33 -4.30 0.45
N GLN A 115 23.02 -3.02 0.61
CA GLN A 115 23.69 -1.93 -0.08
C GLN A 115 23.81 -0.71 0.83
N ALA A 116 25.00 -0.12 0.87
CA ALA A 116 25.23 1.12 1.59
C ALA A 116 24.79 2.34 0.77
N ILE A 117 23.99 3.24 1.38
CA ILE A 117 23.49 4.49 0.79
C ILE A 117 23.52 5.56 1.88
N ASP A 118 24.14 6.72 1.62
CA ASP A 118 24.19 7.85 2.56
C ASP A 118 24.51 7.46 4.02
N LYS A 119 25.52 6.59 4.20
CA LYS A 119 25.96 6.02 5.49
C LYS A 119 24.92 5.10 6.18
N GLY A 120 23.80 4.79 5.56
CA GLY A 120 22.87 3.74 5.99
C GLY A 120 23.08 2.44 5.21
N ILE A 121 22.59 1.33 5.78
CA ILE A 121 22.53 0.02 5.11
C ILE A 121 21.08 -0.27 4.73
N PHE A 122 20.86 -0.67 3.48
CA PHE A 122 19.53 -0.95 2.93
C PHE A 122 19.48 -2.32 2.28
N VAL A 123 18.29 -2.91 2.28
CA VAL A 123 18.00 -4.17 1.60
C VAL A 123 17.92 -3.92 0.10
N GLN A 124 18.87 -4.52 -0.63
CA GLN A 124 19.01 -4.40 -2.07
C GLN A 124 18.29 -5.51 -2.82
N LEU A 125 18.28 -6.72 -2.27
CA LEU A 125 17.65 -7.91 -2.84
C LEU A 125 17.24 -8.85 -1.71
N VAL A 126 16.05 -9.43 -1.85
CA VAL A 126 15.51 -10.51 -1.04
C VAL A 126 15.17 -11.64 -1.99
N GLN A 127 15.80 -12.78 -1.78
CA GLN A 127 15.56 -13.95 -2.61
C GLN A 127 14.22 -14.61 -2.25
N ALA A 128 13.45 -15.02 -3.27
CA ALA A 128 12.22 -15.77 -3.04
C ALA A 128 12.50 -17.08 -2.27
N ASN A 129 11.59 -17.46 -1.36
CA ASN A 129 11.65 -18.69 -0.56
C ASN A 129 12.94 -18.82 0.28
N THR A 130 13.45 -17.72 0.82
CA THR A 130 14.61 -17.71 1.70
C THR A 130 14.25 -17.22 3.09
N PRO A 131 15.09 -17.44 4.12
CA PRO A 131 14.83 -16.91 5.45
C PRO A 131 14.52 -15.40 5.44
N ALA A 132 15.18 -14.63 4.58
CA ALA A 132 14.93 -13.20 4.44
C ALA A 132 13.51 -12.87 3.94
N SER A 133 12.95 -13.63 2.99
CA SER A 133 11.58 -13.42 2.53
C SER A 133 10.56 -13.83 3.60
N LEU A 134 10.83 -14.92 4.33
CA LEU A 134 9.94 -15.44 5.37
C LEU A 134 9.78 -14.50 6.57
N VAL A 135 10.82 -13.76 6.93
CA VAL A 135 10.75 -12.75 8.00
C VAL A 135 10.17 -11.41 7.51
N GLY A 136 9.73 -11.34 6.25
CA GLY A 136 9.06 -10.17 5.69
C GLY A 136 9.98 -8.99 5.35
N LEU A 137 11.28 -9.22 5.17
CA LEU A 137 12.18 -8.19 4.63
C LEU A 137 11.79 -7.88 3.19
N ARG A 138 11.85 -6.61 2.82
CA ARG A 138 11.55 -6.13 1.47
C ARG A 138 12.64 -5.24 0.93
N PHE A 139 12.66 -5.09 -0.40
CA PHE A 139 13.51 -4.09 -1.05
C PHE A 139 13.27 -2.71 -0.44
N GLY A 140 14.35 -2.03 -0.08
CA GLY A 140 14.30 -0.68 0.47
C GLY A 140 14.20 -0.60 1.99
N ASP A 141 14.03 -1.73 2.69
CA ASP A 141 14.14 -1.76 4.15
C ASP A 141 15.52 -1.27 4.60
N GLN A 142 15.55 -0.49 5.68
CA GLN A 142 16.80 0.01 6.25
C GLN A 142 17.20 -0.85 7.45
N ILE A 143 18.44 -1.33 7.44
CA ILE A 143 19.01 -2.08 8.54
C ILE A 143 19.70 -1.10 9.49
N LEU A 144 19.19 -0.99 10.71
CA LEU A 144 19.73 -0.12 11.76
C LEU A 144 20.77 -0.86 12.60
N GLN A 145 20.47 -2.09 13.01
CA GLN A 145 21.38 -2.93 13.81
C GLN A 145 21.37 -4.38 13.35
N ILE A 146 22.52 -5.05 13.49
CA ILE A 146 22.67 -6.51 13.35
C ILE A 146 23.38 -7.03 14.60
N ASP A 147 22.75 -7.96 15.32
CA ASP A 147 23.20 -8.53 16.58
C ASP A 147 23.65 -7.47 17.60
N GLY A 148 22.83 -6.42 17.75
CA GLY A 148 23.08 -5.28 18.65
C GLY A 148 24.16 -4.29 18.19
N ARG A 149 24.68 -4.42 16.96
CA ARG A 149 25.71 -3.52 16.41
C ARG A 149 25.09 -2.54 15.43
N ASP A 150 25.32 -1.24 15.65
CA ASP A 150 24.87 -0.17 14.75
C ASP A 150 25.51 -0.26 13.37
N CYS A 151 24.67 -0.29 12.34
CA CYS A 151 25.07 -0.37 10.94
C CYS A 151 25.42 0.99 10.32
N ALA A 152 25.28 2.09 11.07
CA ALA A 152 25.60 3.43 10.60
C ALA A 152 27.08 3.52 10.17
N GLY A 153 27.31 4.05 8.97
CA GLY A 153 28.62 4.22 8.35
C GLY A 153 29.25 2.92 7.83
N TRP A 154 28.57 1.78 7.89
CA TRP A 154 29.12 0.54 7.35
C TRP A 154 29.21 0.59 5.82
N SER A 155 30.26 -0.03 5.28
CA SER A 155 30.33 -0.33 3.86
C SER A 155 29.46 -1.54 3.53
N THR A 156 29.07 -1.66 2.25
CA THR A 156 28.35 -2.84 1.75
C THR A 156 29.10 -4.13 2.09
N ASP A 157 30.43 -4.15 1.95
CA ASP A 157 31.23 -5.36 2.22
C ASP A 157 31.25 -5.72 3.70
N LYS A 158 31.38 -4.71 4.59
CA LYS A 158 31.33 -4.92 6.04
C LYS A 158 29.99 -5.52 6.45
N ALA A 159 28.88 -5.00 5.92
CA ALA A 159 27.55 -5.52 6.21
C ALA A 159 27.40 -7.01 5.81
N HIS A 160 27.83 -7.37 4.60
CA HIS A 160 27.80 -8.77 4.15
C HIS A 160 28.72 -9.68 4.98
N GLN A 161 29.91 -9.20 5.37
CA GLN A 161 30.82 -9.97 6.22
C GLN A 161 30.23 -10.24 7.61
N VAL A 162 29.55 -9.26 8.21
CA VAL A 162 28.89 -9.43 9.51
C VAL A 162 27.77 -10.47 9.42
N VAL A 163 26.88 -10.36 8.42
CA VAL A 163 25.79 -11.36 8.21
C VAL A 163 26.37 -12.75 7.94
N LYS A 164 27.46 -12.84 7.17
CA LYS A 164 28.13 -14.12 6.89
C LYS A 164 28.72 -14.75 8.15
N LYS A 165 29.31 -13.95 9.06
CA LYS A 165 29.93 -14.41 10.32
C LYS A 165 28.96 -14.63 11.48
N ALA A 166 27.75 -14.07 11.41
CA ALA A 166 26.73 -14.22 12.43
C ALA A 166 26.33 -15.69 12.66
N SER A 167 25.65 -15.98 13.77
CA SER A 167 25.16 -17.34 14.06
C SER A 167 24.22 -17.84 12.95
N ALA A 168 24.22 -19.15 12.68
CA ALA A 168 23.31 -19.74 11.72
C ALA A 168 21.88 -19.84 12.27
N GLU A 169 21.73 -20.01 13.58
CA GLU A 169 20.43 -20.26 14.22
C GLU A 169 19.64 -18.98 14.43
N LYS A 170 20.31 -17.88 14.76
CA LYS A 170 19.67 -16.61 15.09
C LYS A 170 20.57 -15.42 14.81
N ILE A 171 20.05 -14.51 13.99
CA ILE A 171 20.59 -13.19 13.69
C ILE A 171 19.49 -12.19 14.04
N VAL A 172 19.74 -11.33 15.02
CA VAL A 172 18.76 -10.31 15.43
C VAL A 172 19.02 -9.06 14.62
N ILE A 173 18.00 -8.58 13.91
CA ILE A 173 18.12 -7.41 13.04
C ILE A 173 17.06 -6.38 13.42
N ILE A 174 17.50 -5.13 13.61
CA ILE A 174 16.61 -4.00 13.83
C ILE A 174 16.41 -3.29 12.49
N VAL A 175 15.16 -3.21 12.04
CA VAL A 175 14.78 -2.77 10.69
C VAL A 175 13.84 -1.58 10.78
N ARG A 176 14.04 -0.60 9.90
CA ARG A 176 13.09 0.47 9.62
C ARG A 176 12.47 0.23 8.24
N ASP A 177 11.15 0.16 8.21
CA ASP A 177 10.40 -0.21 7.00
C ASP A 177 10.50 0.88 5.94
N ARG A 178 11.09 0.52 4.78
CA ARG A 178 11.09 1.26 3.51
C ARG A 178 11.07 2.80 3.61
N PRO A 179 12.06 3.46 4.24
CA PRO A 179 12.01 4.90 4.56
C PRO A 179 11.98 5.84 3.35
N PHE A 180 12.37 5.37 2.16
CA PHE A 180 12.34 6.17 0.92
C PHE A 180 11.14 5.85 0.02
N GLN A 181 10.27 4.93 0.45
CA GLN A 181 9.09 4.56 -0.33
C GLN A 181 7.87 5.31 0.19
N ARG A 182 6.91 5.52 -0.70
CA ARG A 182 5.61 6.07 -0.36
C ARG A 182 4.50 5.27 -1.02
N THR A 183 3.38 5.18 -0.33
CA THR A 183 2.20 4.44 -0.78
C THR A 183 1.14 5.40 -1.30
N ILE A 184 0.54 5.09 -2.44
CA ILE A 184 -0.51 5.90 -3.08
C ILE A 184 -1.64 4.96 -3.50
N THR A 185 -2.82 5.17 -2.94
CA THR A 185 -4.03 4.44 -3.29
C THR A 185 -4.82 5.20 -4.35
N MET A 186 -5.28 4.48 -5.37
CA MET A 186 -6.00 5.01 -6.52
C MET A 186 -7.16 4.09 -6.89
N HIS A 187 -8.09 4.62 -7.66
CA HIS A 187 -9.25 3.86 -8.13
C HIS A 187 -9.25 3.82 -9.66
N LYS A 188 -9.51 2.64 -10.22
CA LYS A 188 -9.77 2.50 -11.64
C LYS A 188 -11.05 3.26 -12.00
N ASP A 189 -11.03 3.90 -13.17
CA ASP A 189 -12.21 4.51 -13.77
C ASP A 189 -13.12 3.45 -14.42
N SER A 190 -14.22 3.88 -15.05
CA SER A 190 -15.15 3.01 -15.76
C SER A 190 -14.51 2.25 -16.94
N THR A 191 -13.34 2.68 -17.41
CA THR A 191 -12.58 2.04 -18.48
C THR A 191 -11.49 1.11 -17.94
N GLY A 192 -11.38 0.96 -16.62
CA GLY A 192 -10.40 0.09 -15.96
C GLY A 192 -9.03 0.73 -15.76
N HIS A 193 -8.87 2.04 -16.00
CA HIS A 193 -7.59 2.73 -15.92
C HIS A 193 -7.47 3.61 -14.68
N VAL A 194 -6.25 3.71 -14.15
CA VAL A 194 -5.89 4.66 -13.07
C VAL A 194 -5.19 5.91 -13.60
N GLY A 195 -4.67 5.85 -14.83
CA GLY A 195 -4.19 6.99 -15.63
C GLY A 195 -2.75 7.42 -15.38
N PHE A 196 -1.80 6.49 -15.48
CA PHE A 196 -0.36 6.76 -15.57
C PHE A 196 0.28 5.81 -16.59
N VAL A 197 1.48 6.17 -17.06
CA VAL A 197 2.25 5.35 -18.01
C VAL A 197 3.57 4.95 -17.37
N ILE A 198 3.93 3.67 -17.51
CA ILE A 198 5.22 3.13 -17.09
C ILE A 198 6.11 2.78 -18.27
N LYS A 199 7.42 2.93 -18.08
CA LYS A 199 8.45 2.45 -19.00
C LYS A 199 9.63 1.93 -18.20
N LYS A 200 9.98 0.66 -18.39
CA LYS A 200 10.99 -0.07 -17.62
C LYS A 200 10.77 0.07 -16.11
N GLY A 201 9.54 -0.10 -15.65
CA GLY A 201 9.14 0.06 -14.24
C GLY A 201 9.11 1.50 -13.69
N LYS A 202 9.48 2.51 -14.49
CA LYS A 202 9.47 3.93 -14.12
C LYS A 202 8.20 4.63 -14.59
N ILE A 203 7.59 5.45 -13.74
CA ILE A 203 6.45 6.31 -14.08
C ILE A 203 6.95 7.51 -14.90
N ILE A 204 6.50 7.60 -16.15
CA ILE A 204 6.94 8.62 -17.12
C ILE A 204 5.93 9.74 -17.32
N SER A 205 4.63 9.46 -17.20
CA SER A 205 3.59 10.47 -17.42
C SER A 205 2.30 10.12 -16.68
N LEU A 206 1.47 11.13 -16.46
CA LEU A 206 0.16 11.04 -15.82
C LEU A 206 -0.91 11.57 -16.77
N VAL A 207 -2.06 10.92 -16.77
CA VAL A 207 -3.23 11.37 -17.53
C VAL A 207 -3.95 12.47 -16.75
N LYS A 208 -4.24 13.60 -17.39
CA LYS A 208 -4.95 14.72 -16.75
C LYS A 208 -6.35 14.28 -16.30
N GLY A 209 -6.73 14.64 -15.06
CA GLY A 209 -8.04 14.29 -14.49
C GLY A 209 -8.17 12.83 -14.01
N SER A 210 -7.11 12.02 -14.15
CA SER A 210 -7.13 10.63 -13.70
C SER A 210 -7.06 10.49 -12.18
N SER A 211 -7.31 9.27 -11.68
CA SER A 211 -7.07 8.97 -10.25
C SER A 211 -5.61 9.19 -9.86
N ALA A 212 -4.65 8.86 -10.74
CA ALA A 212 -3.24 9.08 -10.48
C ALA A 212 -2.88 10.56 -10.30
N ALA A 213 -3.43 11.43 -11.16
CA ALA A 213 -3.22 12.88 -11.01
C ALA A 213 -3.87 13.42 -9.73
N ARG A 214 -5.10 12.99 -9.40
CA ARG A 214 -5.82 13.44 -8.21
C ARG A 214 -5.18 13.01 -6.89
N ASN A 215 -4.53 11.85 -6.85
CA ASN A 215 -3.88 11.31 -5.65
C ASN A 215 -2.38 11.70 -5.56
N GLY A 216 -1.90 12.60 -6.43
CA GLY A 216 -0.54 13.10 -6.36
C GLY A 216 0.53 12.05 -6.64
N LEU A 217 0.26 11.14 -7.58
CA LEU A 217 1.29 10.27 -8.14
C LEU A 217 2.37 11.13 -8.79
N LEU A 218 3.63 10.77 -8.59
CA LEU A 218 4.76 11.53 -9.11
C LEU A 218 5.42 10.79 -10.27
N THR A 219 5.76 11.52 -11.33
CA THR A 219 6.67 11.03 -12.38
C THR A 219 8.10 10.95 -11.83
N ASN A 220 9.01 10.31 -12.55
CA ASN A 220 10.39 10.08 -12.09
C ASN A 220 10.47 9.27 -10.77
N HIS A 221 9.56 8.33 -10.64
CA HIS A 221 9.53 7.35 -9.57
C HIS A 221 9.42 5.95 -10.17
N TYR A 222 10.03 4.97 -9.52
CA TYR A 222 9.86 3.56 -9.86
C TYR A 222 8.70 2.97 -9.06
N VAL A 223 7.97 2.05 -9.68
CA VAL A 223 6.97 1.24 -8.99
C VAL A 223 7.69 0.08 -8.31
N CYS A 224 7.59 0.03 -6.97
CA CYS A 224 8.13 -1.06 -6.16
C CYS A 224 7.10 -2.17 -5.97
N GLU A 225 5.87 -1.80 -5.61
CA GLU A 225 4.80 -2.77 -5.35
C GLU A 225 3.47 -2.34 -5.96
N VAL A 226 2.66 -3.33 -6.32
CA VAL A 226 1.25 -3.16 -6.71
C VAL A 226 0.41 -4.02 -5.77
N ASN A 227 -0.47 -3.39 -4.98
CA ASN A 227 -1.30 -4.04 -3.96
C ASN A 227 -0.51 -4.94 -2.99
N GLY A 228 0.72 -4.53 -2.67
CA GLY A 228 1.65 -5.25 -1.80
C GLY A 228 2.46 -6.35 -2.50
N GLN A 229 2.18 -6.67 -3.75
CA GLN A 229 3.01 -7.56 -4.56
C GLN A 229 4.22 -6.78 -5.08
N ASN A 230 5.43 -7.25 -4.82
CA ASN A 230 6.64 -6.65 -5.36
C ASN A 230 6.73 -6.84 -6.88
N VAL A 231 7.06 -5.77 -7.61
CA VAL A 231 7.18 -5.76 -9.08
C VAL A 231 8.56 -5.34 -9.58
N ILE A 232 9.54 -5.18 -8.67
CA ILE A 232 10.90 -4.77 -9.02
C ILE A 232 11.59 -5.84 -9.86
N GLY A 233 12.00 -5.48 -11.07
CA GLY A 233 12.67 -6.39 -11.99
C GLY A 233 11.74 -7.04 -13.01
N LEU A 234 10.41 -6.97 -12.81
CA LEU A 234 9.42 -7.45 -13.77
C LEU A 234 9.44 -6.59 -15.06
N LYS A 235 9.08 -7.22 -16.19
CA LYS A 235 8.88 -6.52 -17.46
C LYS A 235 7.60 -5.71 -17.40
N ASP A 236 7.55 -4.59 -18.15
CA ASP A 236 6.37 -3.71 -18.18
C ASP A 236 5.08 -4.45 -18.55
N LYS A 237 5.17 -5.50 -19.39
CA LYS A 237 4.03 -6.36 -19.73
C LYS A 237 3.46 -7.07 -18.50
N GLU A 238 4.32 -7.68 -17.69
CA GLU A 238 3.95 -8.40 -16.46
C GLU A 238 3.35 -7.43 -15.43
N VAL A 239 3.95 -6.25 -15.26
CA VAL A 239 3.40 -5.20 -14.37
C VAL A 239 2.03 -4.73 -14.84
N THR A 240 1.84 -4.58 -16.16
CA THR A 240 0.55 -4.18 -16.74
C THR A 240 -0.51 -5.26 -16.55
N GLU A 241 -0.15 -6.55 -16.67
CA GLU A 241 -1.03 -7.68 -16.38
C GLU A 241 -1.44 -7.71 -14.90
N ILE A 242 -0.50 -7.48 -13.97
CA ILE A 242 -0.80 -7.35 -12.52
C ILE A 242 -1.76 -6.18 -12.28
N LEU A 243 -1.53 -5.02 -12.91
CA LEU A 243 -2.44 -3.87 -12.80
C LEU A 243 -3.82 -4.14 -13.40
N ALA A 244 -3.91 -4.89 -14.51
CA ALA A 244 -5.16 -5.23 -15.17
C ALA A 244 -6.00 -6.18 -14.32
N THR A 245 -5.38 -7.22 -13.77
CA THR A 245 -6.01 -8.25 -12.91
C THR A 245 -6.29 -7.76 -11.49
N ALA A 246 -5.58 -6.73 -11.03
CA ALA A 246 -5.86 -6.10 -9.75
C ALA A 246 -7.28 -5.51 -9.70
N GLY A 247 -7.87 -5.47 -8.50
CA GLY A 247 -9.22 -4.97 -8.29
C GLY A 247 -9.40 -3.48 -8.63
N ASN A 248 -10.59 -2.95 -8.31
CA ASN A 248 -10.90 -1.54 -8.60
C ASN A 248 -10.04 -0.55 -7.81
N VAL A 249 -9.48 -1.00 -6.68
CA VAL A 249 -8.57 -0.23 -5.83
C VAL A 249 -7.15 -0.70 -6.11
N ILE A 250 -6.28 0.25 -6.46
CA ILE A 250 -4.87 0.02 -6.76
C ILE A 250 -4.04 0.83 -5.78
N THR A 251 -3.27 0.14 -4.96
CA THR A 251 -2.30 0.72 -4.05
C THR A 251 -0.91 0.51 -4.61
N LEU A 252 -0.22 1.60 -4.98
CA LEU A 252 1.16 1.54 -5.45
C LEU A 252 2.11 1.95 -4.35
N THR A 253 3.19 1.20 -4.20
CA THR A 253 4.37 1.63 -3.45
C THR A 253 5.40 2.12 -4.45
N ILE A 254 5.87 3.37 -4.33
CA ILE A 254 6.81 4.00 -5.25
C ILE A 254 8.06 4.52 -4.55
N ILE A 255 9.16 4.62 -5.30
CA ILE A 255 10.46 5.13 -4.81
C ILE A 255 11.03 6.17 -5.80
N PRO A 256 11.71 7.23 -5.33
CA PRO A 256 12.37 8.18 -6.22
C PRO A 256 13.43 7.54 -7.11
N THR A 257 13.51 7.94 -8.39
CA THR A 257 14.48 7.39 -9.36
C THR A 257 15.93 7.44 -8.86
N VAL A 258 16.36 8.54 -8.25
CA VAL A 258 17.76 8.71 -7.79
C VAL A 258 18.14 7.64 -6.76
N ILE A 259 17.24 7.34 -5.82
CA ILE A 259 17.47 6.33 -4.79
C ILE A 259 17.44 4.93 -5.40
N TYR A 260 16.44 4.65 -6.24
CA TYR A 260 16.30 3.36 -6.90
C TYR A 260 17.55 3.01 -7.73
N GLU A 261 18.00 3.93 -8.60
CA GLU A 261 19.18 3.72 -9.44
C GLU A 261 20.44 3.47 -8.61
N HIS A 262 20.58 4.15 -7.46
CA HIS A 262 21.68 3.89 -6.53
C HIS A 262 21.57 2.51 -5.87
N MET A 263 20.36 2.09 -5.50
CA MET A 263 20.09 0.77 -4.93
C MET A 263 20.40 -0.34 -5.92
N VAL A 264 19.99 -0.24 -7.17
CA VAL A 264 20.23 -1.29 -8.18
C VAL A 264 21.58 -1.16 -8.90
N LYS A 265 22.40 -0.17 -8.53
CA LYS A 265 23.73 0.04 -9.11
C LYS A 265 24.55 -1.24 -8.94
N LYS A 266 24.95 -1.85 -10.07
CA LYS A 266 25.70 -3.13 -10.19
C LYS A 266 24.86 -4.43 -10.11
N LEU A 267 23.54 -4.36 -10.17
CA LEU A 267 22.69 -5.53 -10.38
C LEU A 267 22.30 -5.64 -11.87
N SER A 268 22.34 -6.85 -12.42
CA SER A 268 21.80 -7.08 -13.76
C SER A 268 20.27 -7.15 -13.70
N PRO A 269 19.55 -6.56 -14.68
CA PRO A 269 18.09 -6.64 -14.74
C PRO A 269 17.57 -8.09 -14.74
N THR A 270 18.28 -8.99 -15.40
CA THR A 270 17.95 -10.43 -15.44
C THR A 270 18.04 -11.08 -14.07
N LEU A 271 19.06 -10.73 -13.27
CA LEU A 271 19.19 -11.25 -11.91
C LEU A 271 18.04 -10.74 -11.03
N LEU A 272 17.68 -9.47 -11.15
CA LEU A 272 16.53 -8.91 -10.45
C LEU A 272 15.24 -9.66 -10.80
N HIS A 273 14.94 -9.84 -12.08
CA HIS A 273 13.72 -10.53 -12.55
C HIS A 273 13.57 -11.96 -11.98
N HIS A 274 14.64 -12.75 -11.99
CA HIS A 274 14.54 -14.16 -11.58
C HIS A 274 14.71 -14.42 -10.09
N THR A 275 15.39 -13.53 -9.39
CA THR A 275 15.83 -13.80 -8.01
C THR A 275 14.94 -13.12 -6.98
N MET A 276 14.33 -12.00 -7.35
CA MET A 276 13.56 -11.17 -6.45
C MET A 276 12.27 -11.89 -6.02
N ASP A 277 11.92 -11.78 -4.74
CA ASP A 277 10.64 -12.28 -4.26
C ASP A 277 9.48 -11.43 -4.80
N HIS A 278 8.56 -12.07 -5.52
CA HIS A 278 7.35 -11.50 -6.09
C HIS A 278 6.08 -12.08 -5.45
N SER A 279 6.23 -12.83 -4.36
CA SER A 279 5.11 -13.37 -3.60
C SER A 279 4.22 -12.24 -3.05
N ILE A 280 2.94 -12.54 -2.90
CA ILE A 280 1.99 -11.62 -2.29
C ILE A 280 2.04 -11.89 -0.78
N PRO A 281 2.36 -10.89 0.06
CA PRO A 281 2.38 -11.07 1.50
C PRO A 281 1.01 -11.47 2.04
N ASP A 282 0.98 -12.47 2.92
CA ASP A 282 -0.18 -12.79 3.73
C ASP A 282 -0.41 -11.68 4.77
N VAL A 283 -1.68 -11.38 5.03
CA VAL A 283 -2.13 -10.31 5.96
C VAL A 283 -3.09 -10.90 6.98
#